data_AF-B9TQ38-F1
#
_entry.id   AF-B9TQ38-F1
#
_cell.length_a   1.000
_cell.length_b   1.000
_cell.length_c   1.000
_cell.angle_alpha   90.00
_cell.angle_beta   90.00
_cell.angle_gamma   90.00
#
_symmetry.space_group_name_H-M   'P 1'
#
loop_
_entity.id
_entity.type
_entity.pdbx_description
1 polymer ?
#
loop_
_entity_poly.entity_id
_entity_poly.type
_entity_poly.pdbx_seq_one_letter_code
_entity_poly.pdbx_strand_id
1 'polypeptide(L)'
;MANAHATRPAKPDYAPPPINGDFYGIASVLNDKDRALLRRVREFTEGVVAPVIEEFWSRDEFPFAIIPRMAEIGIGGVGYQGYGAAGGSWLLNGFVAMELAR
;
A
#
# COMPACT_ATOMS: atom_id res chain seq x y z
N MET A 1 33.79 16.85 50.33
CA MET A 1 34.13 17.38 49.00
C MET A 1 33.35 16.57 47.98
N ALA A 2 32.29 17.16 47.40
CA ALA A 2 31.33 16.48 46.55
C ALA A 2 31.75 16.58 45.08
N ASN A 3 31.89 15.44 44.40
CA ASN A 3 32.10 15.40 42.96
C ASN A 3 30.76 15.55 42.24
N ALA A 4 30.57 16.68 41.56
CA ALA A 4 29.47 16.89 40.64
C ALA A 4 29.75 16.10 39.35
N HIS A 5 29.11 14.95 39.17
CA HIS A 5 29.00 14.34 37.85
C HIS A 5 28.07 15.19 37.00
N ALA A 6 28.63 15.91 36.03
CA ALA A 6 27.86 16.63 35.03
C ALA A 6 26.95 15.65 34.28
N THR A 7 25.64 15.83 34.42
CA THR A 7 24.61 15.06 33.71
C THR A 7 24.74 15.35 32.21
N ARG A 8 24.99 14.31 31.42
CA ARG A 8 25.04 14.41 29.96
C ARG A 8 23.65 14.78 29.45
N PRO A 9 23.51 15.75 28.52
CA PRO A 9 22.19 16.13 28.01
C PRO A 9 21.51 14.93 27.35
N ALA A 10 20.22 14.74 27.63
CA ALA A 10 19.40 13.72 27.00
C ALA A 10 19.42 13.91 25.49
N LYS A 11 19.66 12.82 24.74
CA LYS A 11 19.64 12.85 23.27
C LYS A 11 18.19 13.13 22.85
N PRO A 12 17.92 14.06 21.92
CA PRO A 12 16.56 14.29 21.46
C PRO A 12 15.95 12.99 20.94
N ASP A 13 14.68 12.77 21.23
CA ASP A 13 13.93 11.61 20.75
C ASP A 13 13.90 11.65 19.22
N TYR A 14 14.69 10.77 18.59
CA TYR A 14 14.71 10.62 17.15
C TYR A 14 13.49 9.81 16.71
N ALA A 15 12.57 10.47 16.01
CA ALA A 15 11.51 9.80 15.27
C ALA A 15 11.98 9.62 13.81
N PRO A 16 12.23 8.39 13.33
CA PRO A 16 12.53 8.17 11.93
C PRO A 16 11.34 8.59 11.06
N PRO A 17 11.59 9.06 9.82
CA PRO A 17 10.51 9.28 8.86
C PRO A 17 9.78 7.96 8.58
N PRO A 18 8.52 8.03 8.09
CA PRO A 18 7.82 6.85 7.60
C PRO A 18 8.66 6.07 6.60
N ILE A 19 8.61 4.74 6.67
CA ILE A 19 9.34 3.86 5.75
C ILE A 19 8.77 4.07 4.34
N ASN A 20 9.62 4.49 3.42
CA ASN A 20 9.31 4.54 2.00
C ASN A 20 10.10 3.44 1.29
N GLY A 21 9.41 2.40 0.81
CA GLY A 21 10.01 1.30 0.05
C GLY A 21 10.32 1.66 -1.41
N ASP A 22 9.82 2.78 -1.91
CA ASP A 22 10.09 3.27 -3.26
C ASP A 22 11.36 4.14 -3.29
N PHE A 23 12.52 3.50 -3.12
CA PHE A 23 13.82 4.18 -3.07
C PHE A 23 14.20 4.90 -4.36
N TYR A 24 13.73 4.41 -5.51
CA TYR A 24 14.01 4.99 -6.82
C TYR A 24 12.90 5.91 -7.34
N GLY A 25 11.83 6.11 -6.55
CA GLY A 25 10.69 6.91 -6.98
C GLY A 25 10.01 6.35 -8.23
N ILE A 26 9.96 5.02 -8.40
CA ILE A 26 9.36 4.37 -9.58
C ILE A 26 7.89 4.71 -9.71
N ALA A 27 7.16 5.05 -8.65
CA ALA A 27 5.77 5.48 -8.79
C ALA A 27 5.65 6.82 -9.56
N SER A 28 6.72 7.61 -9.68
CA SER A 28 6.72 8.92 -10.36
C SER A 28 6.60 8.83 -11.88
N VAL A 29 6.92 7.70 -12.51
CA VAL A 29 6.71 7.51 -13.97
C VAL A 29 5.23 7.39 -14.33
N LEU A 30 4.34 7.11 -13.38
CA LEU A 30 2.91 7.13 -13.60
C LEU A 30 2.37 8.55 -13.61
N ASN A 31 1.31 8.81 -14.38
CA ASN A 31 0.58 10.07 -14.32
C ASN A 31 -0.24 10.21 -13.02
N ASP A 32 -0.75 11.40 -12.74
CA ASP A 32 -1.45 11.72 -11.49
C ASP A 32 -2.70 10.87 -11.25
N LYS A 33 -3.44 10.55 -12.31
CA LYS A 33 -4.64 9.70 -12.26
C LYS A 33 -4.27 8.27 -11.86
N ASP A 34 -3.22 7.73 -12.45
CA ASP A 34 -2.72 6.39 -12.18
C ASP A 34 -2.15 6.29 -10.76
N ARG A 35 -1.40 7.32 -10.30
CA ARG A 35 -0.95 7.40 -8.89
C ARG A 35 -2.12 7.53 -7.91
N ALA A 36 -3.21 8.19 -8.30
CA ALA A 36 -4.42 8.24 -7.47
C ALA A 36 -5.11 6.88 -7.37
N LEU A 37 -5.12 6.08 -8.45
CA LEU A 37 -5.60 4.70 -8.37
C LEU A 37 -4.76 3.87 -7.40
N LEU A 38 -3.43 3.96 -7.45
CA LEU A 38 -2.56 3.23 -6.52
C LEU A 38 -2.80 3.58 -5.05
N ARG A 39 -3.02 4.87 -4.73
CA ARG A 39 -3.37 5.27 -3.36
C ARG A 39 -4.66 4.60 -2.88
N ARG A 40 -5.68 4.52 -3.73
CA ARG A 40 -6.93 3.82 -3.40
C ARG A 40 -6.74 2.31 -3.21
N VAL A 41 -5.87 1.69 -4.02
CA VAL A 41 -5.53 0.26 -3.85
C VAL A 41 -4.84 0.05 -2.51
N ARG A 42 -3.89 0.92 -2.13
CA ARG A 42 -3.22 0.88 -0.81
C ARG A 42 -4.19 1.01 0.34
N GLU A 43 -5.07 2.01 0.29
CA GLU A 43 -6.08 2.23 1.33
C GLU A 43 -7.00 1.01 1.49
N PHE A 44 -7.31 0.33 0.38
CA PHE A 44 -8.07 -0.92 0.41
C PHE A 44 -7.28 -2.10 0.98
N THR A 45 -6.04 -2.30 0.56
CA THR A 45 -5.24 -3.43 1.08
C THR A 45 -4.98 -3.25 2.57
N GLU A 46 -4.66 -2.05 3.04
CA GLU A 46 -4.47 -1.75 4.45
C GLU A 46 -5.77 -1.79 5.26
N GLY A 47 -6.86 -1.25 4.73
CA GLY A 47 -8.12 -1.08 5.46
C GLY A 47 -9.06 -2.30 5.42
N VAL A 48 -8.99 -3.12 4.37
CA VAL A 48 -9.93 -4.24 4.13
C VAL A 48 -9.23 -5.59 4.12
N VAL A 49 -8.05 -5.69 3.52
CA VAL A 49 -7.36 -7.00 3.35
C VAL A 49 -6.52 -7.33 4.58
N ALA A 50 -5.60 -6.45 4.98
CA ALA A 50 -4.67 -6.66 6.08
C ALA A 50 -5.35 -7.08 7.41
N PRO A 51 -6.53 -6.55 7.80
CA PRO A 51 -7.17 -6.94 9.05
C PRO A 51 -7.72 -8.38 9.07
N VAL A 52 -7.98 -8.98 7.91
CA VAL A 52 -8.65 -10.30 7.82
C VAL A 52 -7.74 -11.40 7.27
N ILE A 53 -6.66 -11.04 6.57
CA ILE A 53 -5.88 -12.01 5.80
C ILE A 53 -5.23 -13.10 6.65
N GLU A 54 -4.78 -12.79 7.88
CA GLU A 54 -4.12 -13.74 8.77
C GLU A 54 -5.04 -14.92 9.12
N GLU A 55 -6.30 -14.64 9.48
CA GLU A 55 -7.28 -15.67 9.82
C GLU A 55 -7.58 -16.56 8.61
N PHE A 56 -7.85 -15.97 7.44
CA PHE A 56 -8.15 -16.72 6.22
C PHE A 56 -6.96 -17.54 5.74
N TRP A 57 -5.74 -17.00 5.85
CA TRP A 57 -4.51 -17.72 5.53
C TRP A 57 -4.38 -18.95 6.42
N SER A 58 -4.59 -18.81 7.74
CA SER A 58 -4.47 -19.93 8.69
C SER A 58 -5.46 -21.07 8.46
N ARG A 59 -6.58 -20.79 7.77
CA ARG A 59 -7.67 -21.71 7.49
C ARG A 59 -7.64 -22.29 6.08
N ASP A 60 -6.68 -21.88 5.24
CA ASP A 60 -6.64 -22.20 3.80
C ASP A 60 -7.95 -21.82 3.07
N GLU A 61 -8.58 -20.72 3.49
CA GLU A 61 -9.87 -20.27 2.96
C GLU A 61 -9.76 -18.97 2.16
N PHE A 62 -10.68 -18.78 1.21
CA PHE A 62 -10.75 -17.55 0.43
C PHE A 62 -11.75 -16.53 1.03
N PRO A 63 -11.35 -15.26 1.25
CA PRO A 63 -12.22 -14.23 1.81
C PRO A 63 -13.17 -13.63 0.75
N PHE A 64 -14.25 -14.35 0.41
CA PHE A 64 -15.23 -13.92 -0.60
C PHE A 64 -15.85 -12.53 -0.35
N ALA A 65 -15.92 -12.08 0.90
CA ALA A 65 -16.43 -10.75 1.27
C ALA A 65 -15.57 -9.60 0.71
N ILE A 66 -14.32 -9.86 0.30
CA ILE A 66 -13.42 -8.87 -0.29
C ILE A 66 -13.81 -8.56 -1.74
N ILE A 67 -14.43 -9.50 -2.47
CA ILE A 67 -14.71 -9.34 -3.91
C ILE A 67 -15.55 -8.10 -4.23
N PRO A 68 -16.69 -7.83 -3.55
CA PRO A 68 -17.49 -6.63 -3.84
C PRO A 68 -16.72 -5.34 -3.56
N ARG A 69 -15.93 -5.30 -2.48
CA ARG A 69 -15.09 -4.16 -2.12
C ARG A 69 -13.99 -3.92 -3.16
N MET A 70 -13.40 -4.99 -3.67
CA MET A 70 -12.41 -4.92 -4.74
C MET A 70 -13.02 -4.37 -6.04
N ALA A 71 -14.27 -4.74 -6.35
CA ALA A 71 -14.99 -4.23 -7.51
C ALA A 71 -15.26 -2.72 -7.40
N GLU A 72 -15.59 -2.20 -6.21
CA GLU A 72 -15.83 -0.77 -5.94
C GLU A 72 -14.61 0.11 -6.27
N ILE A 73 -13.39 -0.42 -6.15
CA ILE A 73 -12.14 0.34 -6.40
C ILE A 73 -11.88 0.48 -7.91
N GLY A 74 -12.47 -0.41 -8.71
CA GLY A 74 -12.36 -0.35 -10.17
C GLY A 74 -10.99 -0.78 -10.69
N ILE A 75 -10.43 -1.87 -10.16
CA ILE A 75 -9.20 -2.50 -10.68
C ILE A 75 -9.47 -3.68 -11.62
N GLY A 76 -10.74 -4.06 -11.81
CA GLY A 76 -11.14 -5.14 -12.69
C GLY A 76 -10.80 -4.83 -14.15
N GLY A 77 -9.89 -5.60 -14.75
CA GLY A 77 -9.51 -5.45 -16.15
C GLY A 77 -8.58 -4.26 -16.44
N VAL A 78 -7.77 -3.81 -15.46
CA VAL A 78 -6.72 -2.82 -15.73
C VAL A 78 -5.80 -3.34 -16.85
N GLY A 79 -5.49 -2.49 -17.82
CA GLY A 79 -4.74 -2.84 -19.04
C GLY A 79 -5.60 -3.30 -20.22
N TYR A 80 -6.88 -3.63 -20.00
CA TYR A 80 -7.83 -4.00 -21.05
C TYR A 80 -8.78 -2.85 -21.38
N GLN A 81 -9.21 -2.76 -22.64
CA GLN A 81 -10.13 -1.73 -23.14
C GLN A 81 -11.49 -2.33 -23.51
N GLY A 82 -12.58 -1.60 -23.23
CA GLY A 82 -13.95 -2.02 -23.52
C GLY A 82 -14.58 -2.91 -22.43
N TYR A 83 -15.80 -3.41 -22.68
CA TYR A 83 -16.50 -4.39 -21.84
C TYR A 83 -16.69 -4.04 -20.35
N GLY A 84 -16.61 -2.75 -20.00
CA GLY A 84 -16.66 -2.31 -18.60
C GLY A 84 -15.36 -2.52 -17.82
N ALA A 85 -14.25 -2.85 -18.49
CA ALA A 85 -12.94 -2.92 -17.88
C ALA A 85 -12.44 -1.54 -17.41
N ALA A 86 -11.61 -1.53 -16.37
CA ALA A 86 -11.04 -0.33 -15.78
C ALA A 86 -10.17 0.50 -16.75
N GLY A 87 -9.68 -0.10 -17.84
CA GLY A 87 -8.82 0.60 -18.79
C GLY A 87 -7.40 0.78 -18.26
N GLY A 88 -6.76 1.87 -18.69
CA GLY A 88 -5.40 2.18 -18.31
C GLY A 88 -4.33 1.40 -19.10
N SER A 89 -3.10 1.45 -18.59
CA SER A 89 -1.92 0.88 -19.24
C SER A 89 -1.49 -0.43 -18.58
N TRP A 90 -0.70 -1.23 -19.31
CA TRP A 90 -0.05 -2.41 -18.74
C TRP A 90 0.99 -2.06 -17.66
N LEU A 91 1.58 -0.86 -17.74
CA LEU A 91 2.43 -0.34 -16.69
C LEU A 91 1.64 -0.17 -15.39
N LEU A 92 0.48 0.49 -15.46
CA LEU A 92 -0.43 0.63 -14.31
C LEU A 92 -0.85 -0.73 -13.75
N ASN A 93 -1.16 -1.71 -14.60
CA ASN A 93 -1.49 -3.07 -14.16
C ASN A 93 -0.39 -3.68 -13.29
N GLY A 94 0.88 -3.52 -13.70
CA GLY A 94 2.03 -3.98 -12.92
C GLY A 94 2.11 -3.31 -11.54
N PHE A 95 1.88 -2.00 -11.47
CA PHE A 95 1.85 -1.30 -10.18
C PHE A 95 0.68 -1.70 -9.28
N VAL A 96 -0.50 -1.94 -9.85
CA VAL A 96 -1.65 -2.46 -9.09
C VAL A 96 -1.31 -3.83 -8.49
N ALA A 97 -0.69 -4.73 -9.28
CA ALA A 97 -0.25 -6.03 -8.78
C ALA A 97 0.80 -5.90 -7.66
N MET A 98 1.77 -4.98 -7.79
CA MET A 98 2.73 -4.72 -6.72
C MET A 98 2.06 -4.22 -5.43
N GLU A 99 1.08 -3.32 -5.53
CA GLU A 99 0.39 -2.78 -4.36
C GLU A 99 -0.53 -3.81 -3.68
N LEU A 100 -1.10 -4.74 -4.44
CA LEU A 100 -1.88 -5.87 -3.89
C LEU A 100 -1.00 -6.89 -3.15
N ALA A 101 0.27 -7.03 -3.54
CA ALA A 101 1.21 -8.01 -2.97
C ALA A 101 2.08 -7.48 -1.82
N ARG A 102 1.92 -6.20 -1.47
CA ARG A 102 2.75 -5.49 -0.48
C ARG A 102 2.41 -5.91 0.95
#